data_AF-A0A7X8ZW72-F1
#
_entry.id   AF-A0A7X8ZW72-F1
#
_cell.length_a   1.000
_cell.length_b   1.000
_cell.length_c   1.000
_cell.angle_alpha   90.00
_cell.angle_beta   90.00
_cell.angle_gamma   90.00
#
_symmetry.space_group_name_H-M   'P 1'
#
loop_
_entity.id
_entity.type
_entity.pdbx_description
1 polymer ?
#
loop_
_entity_poly.entity_id
_entity_poly.type
_entity_poly.pdbx_seq_one_letter_code
_entity_poly.pdbx_strand_id
1 'polypeptide(L)'
;MFILIGEENEKMINFKKSLTDSAVLLNMPCELANIPKDATIMIPFSRVLDNGVIEGTKFFIEEILLAPKVKRIVFGNKHNQAMLKKLCSAFHVDCQFK
;
A
#
# COMPACT_ATOMS: atom_id res chain seq x y z
N MET A 1 -10.46 -1.37 -8.31
CA MET A 1 -10.10 -0.04 -7.78
C MET A 1 -8.70 -0.09 -7.21
N PHE A 2 -7.87 0.89 -7.53
CA PHE A 2 -6.51 1.01 -7.00
C PHE A 2 -6.49 1.97 -5.83
N ILE A 3 -5.87 1.57 -4.73
CA ILE A 3 -5.60 2.44 -3.59
C ILE A 3 -4.10 2.66 -3.54
N LEU A 4 -3.69 3.91 -3.68
CA LEU A 4 -2.30 4.33 -3.56
C LEU A 4 -2.03 4.68 -2.10
N ILE A 5 -0.92 4.20 -1.57
CA ILE A 5 -0.42 4.59 -0.25
C ILE A 5 0.99 5.13 -0.42
N GLY A 6 1.23 6.31 0.12
CA GLY A 6 2.51 7.00 0.06
C GLY A 6 2.37 8.49 0.30
N GLU A 7 3.49 9.18 0.27
CA GLU A 7 3.52 10.64 0.40
C GLU A 7 2.83 11.31 -0.80
N GLU A 8 2.06 12.37 -0.53
CA GLU A 8 1.49 13.22 -1.56
C GLU A 8 2.55 14.20 -2.09
N ASN A 9 3.24 13.79 -3.15
CA ASN A 9 4.22 14.60 -3.87
C ASN A 9 3.95 14.58 -5.39
N GLU A 10 4.64 15.43 -6.16
CA GLU A 10 4.44 15.54 -7.62
C GLU A 10 4.57 14.19 -8.34
N LYS A 11 5.50 13.34 -7.89
CA LYS A 11 5.72 12.00 -8.46
C LYS A 11 4.50 11.11 -8.24
N MET A 12 3.91 11.12 -7.04
CA MET A 12 2.69 10.39 -6.72
C MET A 12 1.48 10.93 -7.50
N ILE A 13 1.34 12.25 -7.60
CA ILE A 13 0.25 12.89 -8.34
C ILE A 13 0.31 12.52 -9.83
N ASN A 14 1.50 12.55 -10.42
CA ASN A 14 1.70 12.18 -11.83
C ASN A 14 1.44 10.68 -12.06
N PHE A 15 1.84 9.81 -11.12
CA PHE A 15 1.54 8.39 -11.18
C PHE A 15 0.04 8.09 -11.02
N LYS A 16 -0.65 8.79 -10.13
CA LYS A 16 -2.11 8.69 -9.99
C LYS A 16 -2.80 9.05 -11.31
N LYS A 17 -2.38 10.13 -11.98
CA LYS A 17 -2.93 10.54 -13.28
C LYS A 17 -2.72 9.49 -14.38
N SER A 18 -1.63 8.71 -14.34
CA SER A 18 -1.38 7.66 -15.34
C SER A 18 -2.19 6.38 -15.13
N LEU A 19 -2.75 6.17 -13.93
CA LEU A 19 -3.48 4.96 -13.54
C LEU A 19 -5.00 5.00 -13.83
N THR A 20 -5.54 6.08 -14.42
CA THR A 20 -6.97 6.42 -14.60
C THR A 20 -7.66 7.02 -13.36
N ASP A 21 -8.81 7.69 -13.55
CA ASP A 21 -9.60 8.41 -12.51
C ASP A 21 -10.07 7.55 -11.33
N SER A 22 -9.87 6.23 -11.39
CA SER A 22 -10.33 5.28 -10.39
C SER A 22 -9.32 4.99 -9.26
N ALA A 23 -8.18 5.68 -9.24
CA ALA A 23 -7.17 5.55 -8.19
C ALA A 23 -7.39 6.59 -7.07
N VAL A 24 -7.39 6.14 -5.82
CA VAL A 24 -7.48 7.01 -4.63
C VAL A 24 -6.17 6.96 -3.87
N LEU A 25 -5.61 8.11 -3.51
CA LEU A 25 -4.43 8.22 -2.65
C LEU A 25 -4.90 8.37 -1.20
N LEU A 26 -4.39 7.52 -0.33
CA LEU A 26 -4.62 7.59 1.11
C LEU A 26 -3.33 8.00 1.82
N ASN A 27 -3.45 8.89 2.79
CA ASN A 27 -2.34 9.37 3.60
C ASN A 27 -2.64 9.29 5.12
N MET A 28 -3.87 8.93 5.52
CA MET A 28 -4.26 8.78 6.92
C MET A 28 -4.83 7.39 7.28
N PRO A 29 -4.40 6.77 8.41
CA PRO A 29 -4.87 5.46 8.89
C PRO A 29 -6.38 5.24 8.90
N CYS A 30 -7.15 6.27 9.31
CA CYS A 30 -8.61 6.19 9.41
C CYS A 30 -9.30 5.92 8.06
N GLU A 31 -8.64 6.22 6.94
CA GLU A 31 -9.21 6.05 5.61
C GLU A 31 -9.23 4.56 5.17
N LEU A 32 -8.44 3.69 5.82
CA LEU A 32 -8.42 2.25 5.51
C LEU A 32 -9.79 1.58 5.72
N ALA A 33 -10.59 2.06 6.68
CA ALA A 33 -11.92 1.54 6.97
C ALA A 33 -12.86 1.62 5.75
N ASN A 34 -12.65 2.64 4.92
CA ASN A 34 -13.48 2.96 3.75
C ASN A 34 -12.99 2.29 2.46
N ILE A 35 -11.93 1.47 2.52
CA ILE A 35 -11.45 0.73 1.36
C ILE A 35 -12.59 -0.18 0.84
N PRO A 36 -12.86 -0.21 -0.47
CA PRO A 36 -13.85 -1.11 -1.05
C PRO A 36 -13.38 -2.56 -1.02
N LYS A 37 -14.31 -3.51 -1.04
CA LYS A 37 -13.99 -4.94 -1.12
C LYS A 37 -13.17 -5.21 -2.39
N ASP A 38 -12.17 -6.09 -2.29
CA ASP A 38 -11.31 -6.51 -3.39
C ASP A 38 -10.40 -5.39 -3.96
N ALA A 39 -10.11 -4.36 -3.17
CA ALA A 39 -9.17 -3.32 -3.56
C ALA A 39 -7.74 -3.89 -3.73
N THR A 40 -7.03 -3.38 -4.73
CA THR A 40 -5.58 -3.59 -4.87
C THR A 40 -4.86 -2.38 -4.29
N ILE A 41 -4.06 -2.61 -3.27
CA ILE A 41 -3.20 -1.58 -2.68
C ILE A 41 -1.92 -1.51 -3.49
N MET A 42 -1.46 -0.29 -3.76
CA MET A 42 -0.17 -0.03 -4.39
C MET A 42 0.64 0.91 -3.50
N ILE A 43 1.87 0.51 -3.20
CA ILE A 43 2.88 1.32 -2.53
C ILE A 43 4.00 1.53 -3.56
N PRO A 44 3.82 2.48 -4.50
CA PRO A 44 4.64 2.53 -5.70
C PRO A 44 6.05 3.06 -5.47
N PHE A 45 6.25 3.93 -4.47
CA PHE A 45 7.52 4.62 -4.27
C PHE A 45 8.08 4.48 -2.85
N SER A 46 7.22 4.42 -1.83
CA SER A 46 7.63 4.36 -0.43
C SER A 46 8.28 3.02 -0.07
N ARG A 47 9.23 3.08 0.86
CA ARG A 47 9.78 1.91 1.54
C ARG A 47 8.92 1.55 2.75
N VAL A 48 8.88 0.27 3.11
CA VAL A 48 8.41 -0.14 4.44
C VAL A 48 9.63 -0.27 5.34
N LEU A 49 9.72 0.59 6.35
CA LEU A 49 10.81 0.65 7.30
C LEU A 49 10.80 -0.59 8.22
N ASP A 50 11.88 -0.82 8.95
CA ASP A 50 12.05 -2.00 9.81
C ASP A 50 11.00 -2.11 10.93
N ASN A 51 10.41 -0.97 11.31
CA ASN A 51 9.33 -0.88 12.29
C ASN A 51 7.92 -1.03 11.68
N GLY A 52 7.81 -1.39 10.40
CA GLY A 52 6.53 -1.55 9.70
C GLY A 52 5.92 -0.25 9.15
N VAL A 53 6.48 0.92 9.46
CA VAL A 53 5.99 2.21 8.96
C VAL A 53 6.28 2.34 7.47
N ILE A 54 5.28 2.79 6.71
CA ILE A 54 5.46 3.15 5.30
C ILE A 54 6.02 4.58 5.22
N GLU A 55 7.22 4.70 4.66
CA GLU A 55 7.96 5.96 4.53
C GLU A 55 7.11 7.07 3.88
N GLY A 56 7.14 8.26 4.48
CA GLY A 56 6.36 9.41 4.02
C GLY A 56 4.87 9.33 4.35
N THR A 57 4.47 8.41 5.22
CA THR A 57 3.07 8.26 5.68
C THR A 57 3.01 8.00 7.18
N LYS A 58 1.78 7.91 7.72
CA LYS A 58 1.51 7.48 9.09
C LYS A 58 0.95 6.04 9.16
N PHE A 59 1.04 5.28 8.07
CA PHE A 59 0.53 3.91 8.02
C PHE A 59 1.57 2.91 8.48
N PHE A 60 1.12 1.93 9.24
CA PHE A 60 1.83 0.67 9.43
C PHE A 60 1.34 -0.35 8.41
N ILE A 61 2.26 -1.17 7.89
CA ILE A 61 1.90 -2.21 6.92
C ILE A 61 0.91 -3.21 7.50
N GLU A 62 0.99 -3.49 8.80
CA GLU A 62 0.11 -4.36 9.54
C GLU A 62 -1.34 -3.86 9.52
N GLU A 63 -1.58 -2.56 9.59
CA GLU A 63 -2.93 -1.99 9.51
C GLU A 63 -3.58 -2.27 8.15
N ILE A 64 -2.78 -2.23 7.07
CA ILE A 64 -3.23 -2.54 5.72
C ILE A 64 -3.50 -4.04 5.56
N LEU A 65 -2.64 -4.88 6.14
CA LEU A 65 -2.77 -6.33 6.09
C LEU A 65 -3.97 -6.85 6.91
N LEU A 66 -4.33 -6.16 7.99
CA LEU A 66 -5.51 -6.46 8.81
C LEU A 66 -6.82 -6.00 8.18
N ALA A 67 -6.78 -5.10 7.18
CA ALA A 67 -7.99 -4.61 6.55
C ALA A 67 -8.65 -5.75 5.74
N PRO A 68 -9.86 -6.22 6.12
CA PRO A 68 -10.47 -7.47 5.63
C PRO A 68 -10.82 -7.46 4.12
N LYS A 69 -10.58 -6.34 3.45
CA LYS A 69 -10.93 -6.08 2.06
C LYS A 69 -9.71 -6.05 1.13
N VAL A 70 -8.50 -6.09 1.69
CA VAL A 70 -7.25 -6.06 0.93
C VAL A 70 -6.88 -7.47 0.49
N LYS A 71 -6.99 -7.72 -0.82
CA LYS A 71 -6.59 -9.02 -1.40
C LYS A 71 -5.16 -9.03 -1.93
N ARG A 72 -4.65 -7.85 -2.31
CA ARG A 72 -3.35 -7.71 -2.96
C ARG A 72 -2.67 -6.41 -2.59
N ILE A 73 -1.36 -6.48 -2.37
CA ILE A 73 -0.47 -5.32 -2.22
C ILE A 73 0.64 -5.41 -3.28
N VAL A 74 0.84 -4.32 -4.01
CA VAL A 74 1.92 -4.17 -4.99
C VAL A 74 2.93 -3.16 -4.48
N PHE A 75 4.14 -3.62 -4.18
CA PHE A 75 5.26 -2.78 -3.77
C PHE A 75 6.13 -2.44 -4.98
N GLY A 76 6.37 -1.15 -5.23
CA GLY A 76 7.35 -0.69 -6.21
C GLY A 76 8.77 -0.56 -5.64
N ASN A 77 8.94 -0.77 -4.32
CA ASN A 77 10.23 -0.80 -3.66
C ASN A 77 10.46 -2.17 -3.00
N LYS A 78 11.65 -2.74 -3.19
CA LYS A 78 12.02 -4.08 -2.70
C LYS A 78 12.70 -4.06 -1.32
N HIS A 79 12.82 -2.91 -0.69
CA HIS A 79 13.31 -2.81 0.67
C HIS A 79 12.46 -3.69 1.61
N ASN A 80 13.12 -4.45 2.48
CA ASN A 80 12.47 -5.41 3.39
C ASN A 80 11.57 -6.47 2.73
N GLN A 81 11.80 -6.80 1.45
CA GLN A 81 10.99 -7.78 0.70
C GLN A 81 10.83 -9.13 1.41
N ALA A 82 11.89 -9.65 2.04
CA ALA A 82 11.83 -10.95 2.74
C ALA A 82 10.88 -10.90 3.95
N MET A 83 10.94 -9.81 4.74
CA MET A 83 10.03 -9.58 5.86
C MET A 83 8.59 -9.40 5.37
N LEU A 84 8.40 -8.56 4.34
CA LEU A 84 7.09 -8.29 3.76
C LEU A 84 6.44 -9.55 3.21
N LYS A 85 7.19 -10.41 2.51
CA LYS A 85 6.68 -11.72 2.06
C LYS A 85 6.18 -12.59 3.22
N LYS A 86 6.93 -12.65 4.32
CA LYS A 86 6.52 -13.41 5.52
C LYS A 86 5.24 -12.84 6.13
N LEU A 87 5.15 -11.52 6.29
CA LEU A 87 3.94 -10.86 6.80
C LEU A 87 2.74 -11.13 5.89
N CYS A 88 2.86 -10.89 4.60
CA CYS A 88 1.77 -11.12 3.66
C CYS A 88 1.28 -12.58 3.68
N SER A 89 2.20 -13.55 3.77
CA SER A 89 1.83 -14.95 3.92
C SER A 89 1.08 -15.24 5.22
N ALA A 90 1.45 -14.61 6.33
CA ALA A 90 0.79 -14.78 7.62
C ALA A 90 -0.64 -14.20 7.63
N PHE A 91 -0.87 -13.12 6.89
CA PHE A 91 -2.18 -12.48 6.75
C PHE A 91 -2.98 -12.95 5.51
N HIS A 92 -2.47 -13.93 4.76
CA HIS A 92 -3.09 -14.45 3.53
C HIS A 92 -3.35 -13.38 2.43
N VAL A 93 -2.45 -12.41 2.30
CA VAL A 93 -2.51 -11.34 1.30
C VAL A 93 -1.51 -11.61 0.17
N ASP A 94 -1.94 -11.44 -1.09
CA ASP A 94 -1.06 -11.57 -2.26
C ASP A 94 -0.13 -10.35 -2.37
N CYS A 95 1.18 -10.55 -2.20
CA CYS A 95 2.15 -9.46 -2.25
C CYS A 95 3.09 -9.60 -3.45
N GLN A 96 3.09 -8.57 -4.30
CA GLN A 96 3.90 -8.49 -5.51
C GLN A 96 4.95 -7.38 -5.35
N PHE A 97 6.15 -7.63 -5.88
CA PHE A 97 7.27 -6.70 -5.83
C PHE A 97 7.71 -6.42 -7.25
N LYS A 98 7.50 -5.20 -7.75
CA LYS A 98 7.88 -4.79 -9.11
C LYS A 98 9.18 -4.02 -9.06
#